data_AF-A0A852V849-F1
#
_entry.id   AF-A0A852V849-F1
#
_cell.length_a   1.000
_cell.length_b   1.000
_cell.length_c   1.000
_cell.angle_alpha   90.00
_cell.angle_beta   90.00
_cell.angle_gamma   90.00
#
_symmetry.space_group_name_H-M   'P 1'
#
loop_
_entity.id
_entity.type
_entity.pdbx_description
1 polymer ?
#
loop_
_entity_poly.entity_id
_entity_poly.type
_entity_poly.pdbx_seq_one_letter_code
_entity_poly.pdbx_strand_id
1 'polypeptide(L)' 'MGEFSSTIENRLDQAYKNLHEAESTGDQYLADTFTAEIEDLHRLATDNGVHIRH' A
#
# COMPACT_ATOMS: atom_id res chain seq x y z
N MET A 1 1.03 -13.61 -16.21
CA MET A 1 0.89 -12.25 -15.63
C MET A 1 0.08 -12.41 -14.36
N GLY A 2 0.66 -12.39 -13.16
CA GLY A 2 -0.17 -12.64 -11.97
C GLY A 2 0.54 -12.69 -10.62
N GLU A 3 1.85 -12.98 -10.60
CA GLU A 3 2.60 -13.00 -9.33
C GLU A 3 2.88 -11.57 -8.84
N PHE A 4 3.44 -10.72 -9.72
CA PHE A 4 3.77 -9.33 -9.39
C PHE A 4 2.56 -8.50 -8.95
N SER A 5 1.43 -8.60 -9.66
CA SER A 5 0.19 -7.91 -9.28
C SER A 5 -0.32 -8.40 -7.94
N SER A 6 -0.38 -9.73 -7.73
CA SER A 6 -0.81 -10.31 -6.44
C SER A 6 0.09 -9.89 -5.28
N THR A 7 1.40 -9.76 -5.52
CA THR A 7 2.35 -9.29 -4.50
C THR A 7 2.12 -7.82 -4.15
N ILE A 8 1.89 -6.95 -5.14
CA ILE A 8 1.58 -5.54 -4.87
C ILE A 8 0.24 -5.42 -4.16
N GLU A 9 -0.79 -6.13 -4.60
CA GLU A 9 -2.12 -6.13 -3.96
C GLU A 9 -2.02 -6.58 -2.50
N ASN A 10 -1.26 -7.63 -2.20
CA ASN A 10 -1.04 -8.10 -0.83
C ASN A 10 -0.29 -7.06 0.02
N ARG A 11 0.74 -6.42 -0.54
CA ARG A 11 1.48 -5.36 0.16
C ARG A 11 0.62 -4.14 0.43
N LEU A 12 -0.21 -3.73 -0.54
CA LEU A 12 -1.15 -2.63 -0.36
C LEU A 12 -2.15 -2.93 0.75
N ASP A 13 -2.75 -4.11 0.74
CA ASP A 13 -3.69 -4.54 1.79
C ASP A 13 -3.04 -4.50 3.18
N GLN A 14 -1.78 -4.94 3.30
CA GLN A 14 -1.05 -4.84 4.56
C GLN A 14 -0.67 -3.43 4.94
N ALA A 15 -0.23 -2.60 3.99
CA ALA A 15 0.09 -1.20 4.25
C ALA A 15 -1.17 -0.43 4.72
N TYR A 16 -2.34 -0.71 4.14
CA TYR A 16 -3.61 -0.14 4.59
C TYR A 16 -3.99 -0.57 6.01
N LYS A 17 -3.84 -1.86 6.35
CA LYS A 17 -4.10 -2.32 7.73
C LYS A 17 -3.15 -1.69 8.73
N ASN A 18 -1.87 -1.61 8.39
CA ASN A 18 -0.87 -1.03 9.27
C ASN A 18 -1.05 0.49 9.41
N LEU A 19 -1.45 1.18 8.33
CA LEU A 19 -1.86 2.58 8.38
C LEU A 19 -3.02 2.77 9.34
N HIS A 20 -4.07 1.97 9.21
CA HIS A 20 -5.21 2.04 10.10
C HIS A 20 -4.84 1.80 11.56
N GLU A 21 -3.94 0.84 11.84
CA GLU A 21 -3.43 0.59 13.18
C GLU A 21 -2.59 1.76 13.71
N ALA A 22 -1.72 2.36 12.86
CA ALA A 22 -0.93 3.53 13.20
C ALA A 22 -1.82 4.75 13.54
N GLU A 23 -2.85 5.00 12.74
CA GLU A 23 -3.85 6.04 13.02
C GLU A 23 -4.59 5.78 14.34
N SER A 24 -4.98 4.52 14.59
CA SER A 24 -5.71 4.12 15.80
C SER A 24 -4.86 4.23 17.07
N THR A 25 -3.55 3.97 16.96
CA THR A 25 -2.58 4.11 18.05
C THR A 25 -2.10 5.56 18.23
N GLY A 26 -2.39 6.44 17.27
CA GLY A 26 -1.95 7.84 17.26
C GLY A 26 -0.50 8.02 16.83
N ASP A 27 0.11 7.00 16.21
CA ASP A 27 1.47 7.06 15.71
C ASP A 27 1.50 7.74 14.33
N GLN A 28 1.55 9.07 14.35
CA GLN A 28 1.55 9.89 13.13
C GLN A 28 2.75 9.62 12.23
N TYR A 29 3.90 9.26 12.80
CA TYR A 29 5.10 8.96 12.02
C TYR A 29 4.95 7.65 11.23
N LEU A 30 4.42 6.59 11.87
CA LEU A 30 4.09 5.35 11.15
C LEU A 30 2.99 5.61 10.11
N ALA A 31 1.97 6.41 10.44
CA ALA A 31 0.88 6.71 9.52
C ALA A 31 1.38 7.42 8.24
N ASP A 32 2.22 8.45 8.37
CA ASP A 32 2.86 9.11 7.22
C ASP A 32 3.74 8.14 6.42
N THR A 33 4.48 7.27 7.11
CA THR A 33 5.34 6.26 6.47
C THR A 33 4.53 5.28 5.62
N PHE A 34 3.45 4.72 6.15
CA PHE A 34 2.60 3.79 5.41
C PHE A 34 1.81 4.47 4.29
N THR A 35 1.40 5.72 4.50
CA THR A 35 0.75 6.51 3.44
C THR A 35 1.68 6.66 2.24
N ALA A 36 2.95 7.05 2.48
CA ALA A 36 3.95 7.15 1.41
C ALA A 36 4.21 5.80 0.74
N GLU A 37 4.27 4.70 1.51
CA GLU A 37 4.43 3.35 0.96
C GLU A 37 3.27 2.95 0.04
N ILE A 38 2.02 3.25 0.44
CA ILE A 38 0.82 3.01 -0.38
C ILE A 38 0.89 3.77 -1.70
N GLU A 39 1.27 5.05 -1.67
CA GLU A 39 1.43 5.86 -2.87
C GLU A 39 2.50 5.30 -3.82
N ASP A 40 3.65 4.88 -3.28
CA ASP A 40 4.72 4.26 -4.06
C ASP A 40 4.28 2.93 -4.67
N LEU A 41 3.53 2.10 -3.93
CA LEU A 41 3.01 0.83 -4.43
C LEU A 41 1.97 1.04 -5.54
N HIS A 42 1.09 2.03 -5.43
CA HIS A 42 0.15 2.41 -6.49
C HIS A 42 0.87 2.90 -7.74
N ARG A 43 1.93 3.70 -7.56
CA ARG A 43 2.76 4.18 -8.67
C ARG A 43 3.47 3.02 -9.35
N LEU A 44 4.06 2.10 -8.58
CA LEU A 44 4.72 0.91 -9.08
C LEU A 44 3.75 0.01 -9.86
N ALA A 45 2.53 -0.17 -9.34
CA ALA A 45 1.49 -0.92 -10.03
C ALA A 45 1.15 -0.28 -11.39
N THR A 46 0.91 1.03 -11.39
CA THR A 46 0.59 1.80 -12.60
C THR A 46 1.72 1.75 -13.63
N ASP A 47 2.96 1.91 -13.19
CA ASP A 47 4.17 1.84 -14.04
C ASP A 47 4.32 0.46 -14.71
N ASN A 48 3.94 -0.60 -13.99
CA ASN A 48 3.96 -1.98 -14.49
C ASN A 48 2.67 -2.37 -15.25
N GLY A 49 1.75 -1.43 -15.49
CA GLY A 49 0.48 -1.68 -16.18
C GLY A 49 -0.53 -2.49 -15.36
N VAL A 50 -0.36 -2.57 -14.05
CA VAL A 50 -1.27 -3.23 -13.11
C VAL A 50 -2.29 -2.19 -12.63
N HIS A 51 -3.53 -2.33 -13.08
CA HIS A 51 -4.65 -1.52 -12.58
C HIS A 51 -5.21 -2.14 -11.30
N ILE A 52 -4.79 -1.61 -10.15
CA ILE A 52 -5.32 -2.04 -8.86
C ILE A 52 -6.67 -1.37 -8.66
N ARG A 53 -7.73 -2.19 -8.63
CA ARG A 53 -9.09 -1.73 -8.42
C ARG A 53 -9.38 -1.76 -6.92
N HIS A 54 -9.36 -0.60 -6.29
CA HIS A 54 -9.84 -0.41 -4.93
C HIS A 54 -11.37 -0.41 -4.87
#